data_AF-A0A965VM14-F1
#
_entry.id   AF-A0A965VM14-F1
#
_cell.length_a   1.000
_cell.length_b   1.000
_cell.length_c   1.000
_cell.angle_alpha   90.00
_cell.angle_beta   90.00
_cell.angle_gamma   90.00
#
_symmetry.space_group_name_H-M   'P 1'
#
loop_
_entity.id
_entity.type
_entity.pdbx_description
1 polymer ?
#
loop_
_entity_poly.entity_id
_entity_poly.type
_entity_poly.pdbx_seq_one_letter_code
_entity_poly.pdbx_strand_id
1 'polypeptide(L)'
;MALQPNLNISAHIVAPIDRKDKVLQEISRPVFAFLEQGPLSESCTFVSYESVLELSKEKRLEYMTDTVMEEYAEYAEEADI
;
A
#
# COMPACT_ATOMS: atom_id res chain seq x y z
N MET A 1 -10.81 0.50 24.47
CA MET A 1 -9.61 -0.19 23.93
C MET A 1 -9.76 -0.15 22.42
N ALA A 2 -8.94 0.63 21.71
CA ALA A 2 -8.94 0.56 20.26
C ALA A 2 -8.27 -0.77 19.88
N LEU A 3 -8.93 -1.58 19.06
CA LEU A 3 -8.27 -2.70 18.40
C LEU A 3 -7.12 -2.09 17.60
N GLN A 4 -5.89 -2.36 18.02
CA GLN A 4 -4.76 -2.08 17.14
C GLN A 4 -5.03 -2.88 15.87
N PRO A 5 -5.00 -2.24 14.69
CA PRO A 5 -5.12 -2.97 13.44
C PRO A 5 -4.07 -4.07 13.47
N ASN A 6 -4.46 -5.30 13.18
CA ASN A 6 -3.52 -6.40 13.06
C ASN A 6 -2.71 -6.17 11.78
N LEU A 7 -1.66 -5.37 11.90
CA LEU A 7 -0.76 -4.92 10.82
C LEU A 7 0.13 -6.05 10.28
N ASN A 8 -0.10 -7.29 10.71
CA ASN A 8 0.53 -8.49 10.15
C ASN A 8 -0.07 -8.89 8.77
N ILE A 9 -0.71 -7.95 8.07
CA ILE A 9 -1.31 -8.11 6.75
C ILE A 9 -0.82 -6.95 5.89
N SER A 10 -0.40 -7.24 4.66
CA SER A 10 -0.04 -6.23 3.67
C SER A 10 -1.22 -5.28 3.43
N ALA A 11 -1.01 -3.99 3.69
CA ALA A 11 -2.04 -2.97 3.54
C ALA A 11 -1.78 -2.13 2.29
N HIS A 12 -2.81 -1.91 1.48
CA HIS A 12 -2.71 -1.12 0.25
C HIS A 12 -3.69 0.07 0.32
N ILE A 13 -3.18 1.29 0.28
CA ILE A 13 -3.98 2.51 0.24
C ILE A 13 -4.29 2.84 -1.22
N VAL A 14 -5.56 2.66 -1.59
CA VAL A 14 -6.03 2.97 -2.95
C VAL A 14 -6.50 4.42 -3.06
N ALA A 15 -5.85 5.22 -3.91
CA ALA A 15 -6.18 6.63 -4.09
C ALA A 15 -5.85 7.15 -5.52
N PRO A 16 -6.32 8.36 -5.90
CA PRO A 16 -5.87 9.02 -7.13
C PRO A 16 -4.36 9.28 -7.11
N ILE A 17 -3.74 9.33 -8.30
CA ILE A 17 -2.30 9.60 -8.45
C ILE A 17 -1.88 10.94 -7.84
N ASP A 18 -2.74 11.96 -7.91
CA ASP A 18 -2.49 13.29 -7.31
C ASP A 18 -2.33 13.24 -5.78
N ARG A 19 -2.81 12.17 -5.13
CA ARG A 19 -2.70 11.97 -3.68
C ARG A 19 -1.53 11.07 -3.30
N LYS A 20 -0.78 10.53 -4.26
CA LYS A 20 0.35 9.61 -4.02
C LYS A 20 1.33 10.18 -3.01
N ASP A 21 1.90 11.35 -3.29
CA ASP A 21 2.91 11.98 -2.42
C ASP A 21 2.40 12.19 -1.00
N LYS A 22 1.14 12.59 -0.87
CA LYS A 22 0.49 12.77 0.42
C LYS A 22 0.31 11.46 1.17
N VAL A 23 -0.04 10.38 0.47
CA VAL A 23 -0.17 9.04 1.08
C VAL A 23 1.20 8.57 1.58
N LEU A 24 2.23 8.64 0.74
CA LEU A 24 3.59 8.24 1.09
C LEU A 24 4.16 9.06 2.25
N GLN A 25 3.89 10.37 2.26
CA GLN A 25 4.27 11.25 3.36
C GLN A 25 3.56 10.88 4.68
N GLU A 26 2.28 10.51 4.65
CA GLU A 26 1.53 10.16 5.86
C GLU A 26 1.97 8.81 6.45
N ILE A 27 2.26 7.81 5.60
CA ILE A 27 2.71 6.49 6.08
C ILE A 27 4.16 6.50 6.60
N SER A 28 5.00 7.40 6.09
CA SER A 28 6.40 7.59 6.55
C SER A 28 6.51 8.46 7.80
N ARG A 29 5.40 8.89 8.40
CA ARG A 29 5.45 9.74 9.60
C ARG A 29 6.19 9.04 10.74
N PRO A 30 7.03 9.76 11.49
CA PRO A 30 7.87 9.17 12.55
C PRO A 30 7.06 8.55 13.69
N VAL A 31 5.79 8.95 13.86
CA VAL A 31 4.89 8.32 14.83
C VAL A 31 4.64 6.84 14.53
N PHE A 32 4.72 6.45 13.26
CA PHE A 32 4.51 5.08 12.81
C PHE A 32 5.79 4.23 12.78
N ALA A 33 6.96 4.84 12.98
CA ALA A 33 8.22 4.10 13.09
C ALA A 33 8.30 3.23 14.36
N PHE A 34 7.50 3.55 15.38
CA PHE A 34 7.48 2.87 16.68
C PHE A 34 6.37 1.83 16.82
N LEU A 35 5.73 1.43 15.72
CA LEU A 35 4.76 0.33 15.76
C LEU A 35 5.48 -0.98 16.11
N GLU A 36 4.81 -1.87 16.85
CA GLU A 36 5.41 -3.14 17.32
C GLU A 36 5.91 -4.04 16.17
N GLN A 37 5.38 -3.85 14.96
CA GLN A 37 5.67 -4.63 13.75
C GLN A 37 6.64 -3.91 12.78
N GLY A 38 7.23 -2.78 13.18
CA GLY A 38 8.09 -1.95 12.34
C GLY A 38 7.36 -0.77 11.68
N PRO A 39 8.09 0.09 10.96
CA PRO A 39 7.53 1.27 10.28
C PRO A 39 6.34 0.92 9.38
N LEU A 40 5.28 1.74 9.44
CA LEU A 40 4.12 1.58 8.55
C LEU A 40 4.50 1.68 7.06
N SER A 41 5.57 2.41 6.73
CA SER A 41 6.11 2.52 5.38
C SER A 41 6.58 1.19 4.78
N GLU A 42 6.93 0.20 5.61
CA GLU A 42 7.38 -1.12 5.16
C GLU A 42 6.20 -2.08 4.90
N SER A 43 5.09 -1.90 5.61
CA SER A 43 3.92 -2.79 5.57
C SER A 43 2.73 -2.21 4.79
N CYS A 44 2.83 -0.95 4.34
CA CYS A 44 1.78 -0.25 3.64
C CYS A 44 2.26 0.38 2.34
N THR A 45 1.53 0.15 1.25
CA THR A 45 1.86 0.70 -0.08
C THR A 45 0.73 1.55 -0.63
N PHE A 46 1.05 2.35 -1.64
CA PHE A 46 0.09 3.07 -2.45
C PHE A 46 -0.30 2.25 -3.68
N VAL A 47 -1.58 2.29 -4.06
CA VAL A 47 -2.07 1.76 -5.35
C VAL A 47 -2.96 2.81 -6.00
N SER A 48 -2.73 3.11 -7.27
CA SER A 48 -3.53 4.10 -7.99
C SER A 48 -4.91 3.52 -8.40
N TYR A 49 -5.92 4.37 -8.57
CA TYR A 49 -7.20 3.94 -9.15
C TYR A 49 -7.04 3.38 -10.57
N GLU A 50 -6.10 3.89 -11.35
CA GLU A 50 -5.83 3.42 -12.71
C GLU A 50 -5.30 1.99 -12.68
N SER A 51 -4.38 1.71 -11.76
CA SER A 51 -3.82 0.37 -11.53
C SER A 51 -4.90 -0.66 -11.17
N VAL A 52 -5.82 -0.31 -10.27
CA VAL A 52 -6.93 -1.20 -9.91
C VAL A 52 -7.87 -1.43 -11.09
N LEU A 53 -8.16 -0.39 -11.87
CA LEU A 53 -8.98 -0.50 -13.08
C LEU A 53 -8.30 -1.34 -14.14
N GLU A 54 -6.98 -1.24 -14.30
CA GLU A 54 -6.20 -2.07 -15.20
C GLU A 54 -6.24 -3.54 -14.78
N LEU A 55 -5.95 -3.83 -13.51
CA LEU A 55 -6.03 -5.17 -12.95
C LEU A 55 -7.43 -5.79 -13.10
N SER A 56 -8.49 -4.98 -12.95
CA SER A 56 -9.88 -5.46 -13.12
C SER A 56 -10.22 -5.93 -14.54
N LYS A 57 -9.42 -5.56 -15.55
CA LYS A 57 -9.62 -5.98 -16.95
C LYS A 57 -9.06 -7.37 -17.20
N GLU A 58 -8.26 -7.92 -16.28
CA GLU A 58 -7.70 -9.26 -16.43
C GLU A 58 -8.78 -10.33 -16.29
N LYS A 59 -8.98 -11.09 -17.37
CA LYS A 59 -10.07 -12.09 -17.46
C LYS A 59 -9.91 -13.24 -16.49
N ARG A 60 -8.70 -13.46 -15.97
CA ARG A 60 -8.33 -14.57 -15.10
C ARG A 60 -7.96 -14.10 -13.69
N LEU A 61 -8.36 -12.87 -13.32
CA LEU A 61 -8.02 -12.28 -12.03
C LEU A 61 -8.38 -13.19 -10.85
N GLU A 62 -9.49 -13.92 -10.94
CA GLU A 62 -9.93 -14.88 -9.91
C GLU A 62 -8.96 -16.04 -9.65
N TYR A 63 -8.06 -16.34 -10.59
CA TYR A 63 -7.06 -17.39 -10.48
C TYR A 63 -5.66 -16.85 -10.12
N MET A 64 -5.51 -15.54 -9.99
CA MET A 64 -4.24 -14.91 -9.64
C MET A 64 -4.02 -14.96 -8.13
N THR A 65 -2.74 -14.99 -7.74
CA THR A 65 -2.31 -14.86 -6.34
C THR A 65 -2.26 -13.39 -5.92
N ASP A 66 -2.32 -13.17 -4.61
CA ASP A 66 -2.19 -11.85 -3.98
C ASP A 66 -0.89 -11.11 -4.36
N THR A 67 0.16 -11.85 -4.72
CA THR A 67 1.43 -11.31 -5.24
C THR A 67 1.25 -10.43 -6.47
N VAL A 68 0.15 -10.56 -7.24
CA VAL A 68 -0.12 -9.66 -8.37
C VAL A 68 -0.21 -8.20 -7.94
N MET A 69 -0.64 -7.93 -6.70
CA MET A 69 -0.75 -6.57 -6.19
C MET A 69 0.61 -5.89 -6.05
N GLU A 70 1.69 -6.65 -5.88
CA GLU A 70 3.05 -6.13 -5.75
C GLU A 70 3.51 -5.41 -7.03
N GLU A 71 3.03 -5.82 -8.21
CA GLU A 71 3.36 -5.15 -9.49
C GLU A 71 2.73 -3.76 -9.62
N TYR A 72 1.67 -3.48 -8.87
CA TYR A 72 0.91 -2.23 -8.90
C TYR A 72 1.10 -1.38 -7.65
N ALA A 73 1.77 -1.94 -6.64
CA ALA A 73 2.03 -1.32 -5.36
C ALA A 73 3.29 -0.46 -5.44
N GLU A 74 3.22 0.73 -4.85
CA GLU A 74 4.35 1.63 -4.73
C GLU A 74 4.71 1.82 -3.26
N TYR A 75 5.96 1.52 -2.91
CA TYR A 75 6.47 1.65 -1.55
C TYR A 75 6.99 3.07 -1.29
N ALA A 76 6.90 3.52 -0.04
CA ALA A 76 7.45 4.82 0.34
C ALA A 76 8.98 4.89 0.14
N GLU A 77 9.68 3.76 0.25
CA GLU A 77 11.13 3.66 0.10
C GLU A 77 11.60 3.82 -1.36
N GLU A 78 10.74 3.48 -2.32
CA GLU A 78 11.04 3.57 -3.76
C GLU A 78 10.83 4.99 -4.32
N ALA A 79 10.17 5.87 -3.57
CA ALA A 79 9.89 7.25 -3.98
C ALA A 79 11.06 8.23 -3.74
N ASP A 80 12.11 7.81 -3.04
CA ASP A 80 13.28 8.62 -2.69
C ASP A 80 14.48 8.46 -3.67
N ILE A 81 14.29 7.86 -4.86
CA ILE A 81 15.32 7.70 -5.92
C ILE A 81 15.03 8.58 -7.14
#